data_AF-A0A0D0KH03-F1
#
_entry.id   AF-A0A0D0KH03-F1
#
_cell.length_a   1.000
_cell.length_b   1.000
_cell.length_c   1.000
_cell.angle_alpha   90.00
_cell.angle_beta   90.00
_cell.angle_gamma   90.00
#
_symmetry.space_group_name_H-M   'P 1'
#
loop_
_entity.id
_entity.type
_entity.pdbx_description
1 polymer ?
#
loop_
_entity_poly.entity_id
_entity_poly.type
_entity_poly.pdbx_seq_one_letter_code
_entity_poly.pdbx_strand_id
1 'polypeptide(L)'
;MSMNQDLLDKFRREINWHLAQGALADVDLPVTSDDGGHPVVAALEDELLSTVLGRVRGVGGFANLFVHDGAGVRMVSVINDACAIAQPGADMSGPEERPGPDATVGMFLDYVARHPNGVSVSAALGGQACARDARAVDFEDLAPA
;
A
#
# COMPACT_ATOMS: atom_id res chain seq x y z
N MET A 1 -22.50 10.80 4.23
CA MET A 1 -21.15 10.24 4.03
C MET A 1 -20.61 10.86 2.75
N SER A 2 -19.31 11.20 2.71
CA SER A 2 -18.70 11.75 1.49
C SER A 2 -18.52 10.61 0.49
N MET A 3 -18.78 10.85 -0.80
CA MET A 3 -18.71 9.85 -1.89
C MET A 3 -17.38 9.07 -1.90
N ASN A 4 -16.28 9.68 -1.47
CA ASN A 4 -14.97 9.03 -1.39
C ASN A 4 -14.86 7.99 -0.26
N GLN A 5 -15.58 8.19 0.85
CA GLN A 5 -15.64 7.23 1.96
C GLN A 5 -16.45 6.00 1.57
N ASP A 6 -17.57 6.19 0.87
CA ASP A 6 -18.41 5.08 0.40
C ASP A 6 -17.66 4.18 -0.61
N LEU A 7 -16.86 4.79 -1.49
CA LEU A 7 -15.97 4.07 -2.42
C LEU A 7 -14.87 3.30 -1.68
N LEU A 8 -14.19 3.94 -0.72
CA LEU A 8 -13.15 3.29 0.07
C LEU A 8 -13.70 2.11 0.89
N ASP A 9 -14.88 2.26 1.50
CA ASP A 9 -15.51 1.20 2.27
C ASP A 9 -16.00 0.05 1.39
N LYS A 10 -16.45 0.35 0.16
CA LYS A 10 -16.73 -0.69 -0.84
C LYS A 10 -15.45 -1.46 -1.18
N PHE A 11 -14.37 -0.74 -1.50
CA PHE A 11 -13.10 -1.36 -1.88
C PHE A 11 -12.50 -2.22 -0.75
N ARG A 12 -12.60 -1.78 0.50
CA ARG A 12 -12.21 -2.59 1.68
C ARG A 12 -12.99 -3.90 1.77
N ARG A 13 -14.30 -3.87 1.53
CA ARG A 13 -15.13 -5.09 1.55
C ARG A 13 -14.72 -6.04 0.42
N GLU A 14 -14.42 -5.49 -0.75
CA GLU A 14 -13.97 -6.24 -1.91
C GLU A 14 -12.63 -6.95 -1.65
N ILE A 15 -11.62 -6.23 -1.16
CA ILE A 15 -10.34 -6.82 -0.75
C ILE A 15 -10.55 -7.97 0.24
N ASN A 16 -11.34 -7.75 1.29
CA ASN A 16 -11.60 -8.80 2.29
C ASN A 16 -12.28 -10.02 1.69
N TRP A 17 -13.20 -9.84 0.75
CA TRP A 17 -13.87 -10.95 0.08
C TRP A 17 -12.89 -11.73 -0.79
N HIS A 18 -12.08 -11.07 -1.62
CA HIS A 18 -11.12 -11.75 -2.48
C HIS A 18 -10.00 -12.44 -1.69
N LEU A 19 -9.54 -11.85 -0.58
CA LEU A 19 -8.58 -12.50 0.32
C LEU A 19 -9.16 -13.74 1.00
N ALA A 20 -10.46 -13.74 1.30
CA ALA A 20 -11.09 -14.86 1.98
C ALA A 20 -11.37 -16.03 1.04
N GLN A 21 -11.93 -15.76 -0.15
CA GLN A 21 -12.47 -16.80 -1.04
C GLN A 21 -12.40 -16.48 -2.54
N GLY A 22 -11.68 -15.43 -2.95
CA GLY A 22 -11.64 -15.00 -4.35
C GLY A 22 -10.24 -15.03 -4.96
N ALA A 23 -10.03 -14.21 -5.99
CA ALA A 23 -8.81 -14.12 -6.79
C ALA A 23 -7.52 -13.84 -5.99
N LEU A 24 -7.63 -13.34 -4.75
CA LEU A 24 -6.49 -13.07 -3.87
C LEU A 24 -6.29 -14.13 -2.78
N ALA A 25 -7.08 -15.21 -2.75
CA ALA A 25 -6.98 -16.24 -1.72
C ALA A 25 -5.61 -16.93 -1.69
N ASP A 26 -4.97 -17.06 -2.86
CA ASP A 26 -3.63 -17.63 -3.02
C ASP A 26 -2.54 -16.55 -3.20
N VAL A 27 -2.89 -15.26 -3.11
CA VAL A 27 -1.92 -14.17 -3.24
C VAL A 27 -1.08 -14.07 -1.97
N ASP A 28 0.23 -14.17 -2.15
CA ASP A 28 1.17 -13.99 -1.06
C ASP A 28 1.13 -12.54 -0.54
N LEU A 29 0.92 -12.39 0.76
CA LEU A 29 0.94 -11.12 1.50
C LEU A 29 2.29 -10.98 2.20
N PRO A 30 3.29 -10.39 1.54
CA PRO A 30 4.69 -10.43 1.98
C PRO A 30 4.94 -9.66 3.28
N VAL A 31 4.02 -8.78 3.69
CA VAL A 31 4.12 -8.06 4.96
C VAL A 31 3.39 -8.84 6.04
N THR A 32 4.16 -9.33 7.00
CA THR A 32 3.68 -9.96 8.23
C THR A 32 4.05 -9.09 9.41
N SER A 33 3.08 -8.87 10.29
CA SER A 33 3.23 -8.15 11.56
C SER A 33 3.85 -9.07 12.63
N ASP A 34 4.32 -8.48 13.73
CA ASP A 34 4.98 -9.19 14.84
C ASP A 34 4.08 -10.23 15.53
N ASP A 35 2.76 -10.09 15.40
CA ASP A 35 1.74 -11.03 15.89
C ASP A 35 1.42 -12.16 14.90
N GLY A 36 2.11 -12.22 13.76
CA GLY A 36 1.88 -13.18 12.69
C GLY A 36 0.69 -12.85 11.78
N GLY A 37 0.05 -11.68 11.97
CA GLY A 37 -1.01 -11.21 11.07
C GLY A 37 -0.46 -10.58 9.79
N HIS A 38 -1.28 -10.49 8.75
CA HIS A 38 -0.93 -9.79 7.52
C HIS A 38 -1.71 -8.46 7.45
N PRO A 39 -1.12 -7.33 7.90
CA PRO A 39 -1.83 -6.05 7.89
C PRO A 39 -2.17 -5.63 6.46
N VAL A 40 -3.43 -5.26 6.23
CA VAL A 40 -3.95 -4.83 4.92
C VAL A 40 -4.49 -3.41 5.03
N VAL A 41 -4.04 -2.53 4.14
CA VAL A 41 -4.53 -1.15 4.04
C VAL A 41 -5.07 -0.93 2.64
N ALA A 42 -6.31 -0.44 2.54
CA ALA A 42 -6.90 -0.01 1.28
C ALA A 42 -6.70 1.49 1.08
N ALA A 43 -6.50 1.91 -0.17
CA ALA A 43 -6.52 3.31 -0.58
C ALA A 43 -7.06 3.50 -1.99
N LEU A 44 -7.52 4.70 -2.30
CA LEU A 44 -7.84 5.15 -3.66
C LEU A 44 -6.69 6.02 -4.16
N GLU A 45 -6.38 5.98 -5.46
CA GLU A 45 -5.21 6.66 -6.03
C GLU A 45 -5.14 8.16 -5.73
N ASP A 46 -6.29 8.83 -5.65
CA ASP A 46 -6.42 10.26 -5.40
C ASP A 46 -6.29 10.65 -3.92
N GLU A 47 -6.21 9.66 -3.02
CA GLU A 47 -6.02 9.96 -1.61
C GLU A 47 -4.64 10.55 -1.34
N LEU A 48 -4.60 11.53 -0.44
CA LEU A 48 -3.35 12.13 0.00
C LEU A 48 -2.46 11.05 0.63
N LEU A 49 -1.20 11.01 0.20
CA LEU A 49 -0.20 10.09 0.72
C LEU A 49 -0.09 10.22 2.25
N SER A 50 -0.18 11.43 2.78
CA SER A 50 -0.15 11.70 4.22
C SER A 50 -1.28 11.00 4.99
N THR A 51 -2.48 10.93 4.41
CA THR A 51 -3.64 10.21 4.97
C THR A 51 -3.41 8.71 4.94
N VAL A 52 -2.92 8.16 3.82
CA VAL A 52 -2.63 6.73 3.67
C VAL A 52 -1.52 6.30 4.65
N LEU A 53 -0.44 7.06 4.75
CA LEU A 53 0.63 6.83 5.73
C LEU A 53 0.13 6.95 7.18
N GLY A 54 -0.88 7.79 7.44
CA GLY A 54 -1.59 7.80 8.72
C GLY A 54 -2.29 6.47 9.02
N ARG A 55 -2.92 5.84 8.03
CA ARG A 55 -3.55 4.52 8.17
C ARG A 55 -2.53 3.40 8.35
N VAL A 56 -1.43 3.44 7.60
CA VAL A 56 -0.32 2.50 7.76
C VAL A 56 0.27 2.58 9.18
N ARG A 57 0.43 3.79 9.74
CA ARG A 57 0.81 3.97 11.15
C ARG A 57 -0.18 3.35 12.12
N GLY A 58 -1.47 3.45 11.83
CA GLY A 58 -2.54 2.88 12.65
C GLY A 58 -2.51 1.36 12.76
N VAL A 59 -1.85 0.66 11.82
CA VAL A 59 -1.69 -0.81 11.83
C VAL A 59 -0.28 -1.27 12.23
N GLY A 60 0.53 -0.39 12.80
CA GLY A 60 1.89 -0.72 13.28
C GLY A 60 3.02 -0.14 12.43
N GLY A 61 2.72 0.55 11.33
CA GLY A 61 3.72 1.19 10.47
C GLY A 61 4.17 0.36 9.26
N PHE A 62 3.62 -0.84 9.09
CA PHE A 62 3.87 -1.74 7.97
C PHE A 62 2.55 -2.38 7.51
N ALA A 63 2.38 -2.54 6.20
CA ALA A 63 1.15 -3.03 5.60
C ALA A 63 1.34 -3.55 4.18
N ASN A 64 0.50 -4.51 3.78
CA ASN A 64 0.17 -4.80 2.40
C ASN A 64 -0.83 -3.73 1.92
N LEU A 65 -0.36 -2.76 1.15
CA LEU A 65 -1.15 -1.64 0.66
C LEU A 65 -1.78 -1.98 -0.69
N PHE A 66 -3.11 -1.98 -0.75
CA PHE A 66 -3.89 -2.11 -1.98
C PHE A 66 -4.42 -0.75 -2.40
N VAL A 67 -4.14 -0.34 -3.63
CA VAL A 67 -4.57 0.94 -4.18
C VAL A 67 -5.40 0.70 -5.44
N HIS A 68 -6.60 1.27 -5.46
CA HIS A 68 -7.47 1.26 -6.64
C HIS A 68 -7.25 2.55 -7.46
N ASP A 69 -6.93 2.42 -8.75
CA ASP A 69 -6.62 3.53 -9.67
C ASP A 69 -7.64 3.70 -10.81
N GLY A 70 -8.86 3.23 -10.58
CA GLY A 70 -9.98 3.35 -11.52
C GLY A 70 -9.91 2.34 -12.67
N ALA A 71 -8.71 1.91 -13.05
CA ALA A 71 -8.47 0.88 -14.07
C ALA A 71 -8.25 -0.51 -13.45
N GLY A 72 -7.68 -0.58 -12.24
CA GLY A 72 -7.48 -1.82 -11.52
C GLY A 72 -6.96 -1.62 -10.11
N VAL A 73 -6.33 -2.67 -9.57
CA VAL A 73 -5.76 -2.66 -8.22
C VAL A 73 -4.27 -2.94 -8.27
N ARG A 74 -3.49 -2.12 -7.56
CA ARG A 74 -2.06 -2.31 -7.34
C ARG A 74 -1.80 -2.67 -5.88
N MET A 75 -0.94 -3.67 -5.67
CA MET A 75 -0.46 -4.07 -4.36
C MET A 75 0.98 -3.58 -4.17
N VAL A 76 1.28 -2.99 -3.02
CA VAL A 76 2.61 -2.55 -2.60
C VAL A 76 2.90 -3.03 -1.19
N SER A 77 4.10 -3.53 -0.98
CA SER A 77 4.60 -3.93 0.34
C SER A 77 5.20 -2.71 1.04
N VAL A 78 4.64 -2.31 2.17
CA VAL A 78 5.25 -1.31 3.06
C VAL A 78 5.82 -2.02 4.26
N ILE A 79 7.14 -2.17 4.31
CA ILE A 79 7.88 -2.89 5.36
C ILE A 79 8.68 -1.95 6.22
N ASN A 80 9.03 -2.36 7.44
CA ASN A 80 10.01 -1.62 8.25
C ASN A 80 11.38 -1.65 7.56
N ASP A 81 12.09 -0.53 7.55
CA ASP A 81 13.45 -0.42 6.99
C ASP A 81 14.44 -1.33 7.74
N ALA A 82 14.24 -1.57 9.04
CA ALA A 82 15.04 -2.54 9.80
C ALA A 82 14.90 -4.00 9.30
N CYS A 83 13.83 -4.29 8.56
CA CYS A 83 13.57 -5.58 7.92
C CYS A 83 13.85 -5.54 6.40
N ALA A 84 14.27 -4.40 5.85
CA ALA A 84 14.65 -4.28 4.46
C ALA A 84 16.06 -4.87 4.28
N ILE A 85 16.12 -6.05 3.68
CA ILE A 85 17.40 -6.73 3.36
C ILE A 85 18.26 -5.89 2.38
N ALA A 86 17.64 -4.99 1.61
CA ALA A 86 18.29 -4.13 0.65
C ALA A 86 18.10 -2.65 1.04
N GLN A 87 19.15 -1.84 0.85
CA GLN A 87 19.04 -0.39 0.99
C GLN A 87 18.05 0.16 -0.06
N PRO A 88 17.10 1.01 0.34
CA PRO A 88 16.16 1.61 -0.59
C PRO A 88 16.88 2.42 -1.66
N GLY A 89 16.35 2.39 -2.89
CA GLY A 89 16.96 3.06 -4.04
C GLY A 89 16.75 4.59 -4.05
N ALA A 90 15.82 5.09 -3.24
CA ALA A 90 15.53 6.51 -3.05
C ALA A 90 15.04 6.77 -1.62
N ASP A 91 15.32 7.97 -1.08
CA ASP A 91 14.98 8.35 0.29
C ASP A 91 14.05 9.57 0.36
N MET A 92 12.74 9.31 0.38
CA MET A 92 11.71 10.34 0.57
C MET A 92 11.50 10.74 2.03
N SER A 93 12.32 10.25 2.97
CA SER A 93 12.27 10.66 4.38
C SER A 93 13.07 11.95 4.64
N GLY A 94 14.01 12.29 3.75
CA GLY A 94 14.79 13.53 3.81
C GLY A 94 13.97 14.78 3.49
N PRO A 95 14.34 15.96 4.03
CA PRO A 95 13.60 17.20 3.81
C PRO A 95 13.61 17.70 2.35
N GLU A 96 14.57 17.28 1.54
CA GLU A 96 14.73 17.71 0.14
C GLU A 96 13.92 16.85 -0.85
N GLU A 97 13.73 15.55 -0.55
CA GLU A 97 13.00 14.60 -1.39
C GLU A 97 11.59 14.28 -0.84
N ARG A 98 11.15 15.02 0.19
CA ARG A 98 9.84 14.81 0.82
C ARG A 98 8.72 15.09 -0.18
N PRO A 99 7.70 14.21 -0.27
CA PRO A 99 6.52 14.47 -1.07
C PRO A 99 5.85 15.79 -0.66
N GLY A 100 5.39 16.55 -1.64
CA GLY A 100 4.60 17.76 -1.40
C GLY A 100 3.32 17.46 -0.61
N PRO A 101 2.71 18.47 0.04
CA PRO A 101 1.51 18.27 0.87
C PRO A 101 0.31 17.69 0.10
N ASP A 102 0.24 17.95 -1.20
CA ASP A 102 -0.81 17.50 -2.11
C ASP A 102 -0.44 16.22 -2.87
N ALA A 103 0.68 15.57 -2.54
CA ALA A 103 1.09 14.32 -3.18
C ALA A 103 0.08 13.20 -2.88
N THR A 104 -0.41 12.57 -3.95
CA THR A 104 -1.36 11.47 -3.85
C THR A 104 -0.63 10.13 -3.73
N VAL A 105 -1.34 9.10 -3.26
CA VAL A 105 -0.81 7.74 -3.22
C VAL A 105 -0.54 7.18 -4.61
N GLY A 106 -1.34 7.56 -5.63
CA GLY A 106 -1.10 7.19 -7.02
C GLY A 106 0.26 7.67 -7.54
N MET A 107 0.59 8.95 -7.30
CA MET A 107 1.90 9.51 -7.65
C MET A 107 3.05 8.79 -6.94
N PHE A 108 2.84 8.42 -5.67
CA PHE A 108 3.81 7.66 -4.90
C PHE A 108 4.01 6.25 -5.47
N LEU A 109 2.95 5.56 -5.88
CA LEU A 109 3.05 4.25 -6.50
C LEU A 109 3.81 4.29 -7.82
N ASP A 110 3.57 5.30 -8.65
CA ASP A 110 4.30 5.50 -9.91
C ASP A 110 5.78 5.77 -9.65
N TYR A 111 6.10 6.45 -8.54
CA TYR A 111 7.48 6.65 -8.11
C TYR A 111 8.11 5.33 -7.64
N VAL A 112 7.44 4.56 -6.78
CA VAL A 112 7.92 3.24 -6.32
C VAL A 112 8.16 2.28 -7.49
N ALA A 113 7.27 2.25 -8.48
CA ALA A 113 7.40 1.40 -9.67
C ALA A 113 8.67 1.69 -10.50
N ARG A 114 9.21 2.93 -10.42
CA ARG A 114 10.46 3.31 -11.09
C ARG A 114 11.72 2.98 -10.28
N HIS A 115 11.57 2.59 -9.01
CA HIS A 115 12.66 2.31 -8.08
C HIS A 115 12.62 0.83 -7.68
N PRO A 116 13.32 -0.06 -8.42
CA PRO A 116 13.27 -1.50 -8.19
C PRO A 116 13.78 -1.92 -6.80
N ASN A 117 14.58 -1.09 -6.15
CA ASN A 117 15.08 -1.32 -4.79
C ASN A 117 14.15 -0.77 -3.69
N GLY A 118 12.98 -0.22 -4.06
CA GLY A 118 12.04 0.39 -3.13
C GLY A 118 12.38 1.83 -2.76
N VAL A 119 11.46 2.45 -2.04
CA VAL A 119 11.51 3.86 -1.64
C VAL A 119 11.32 3.98 -0.13
N SER A 120 12.24 4.66 0.52
CA SER A 120 12.15 4.97 1.95
C SER A 120 11.11 6.06 2.21
N VAL A 121 10.18 5.79 3.11
CA VAL A 121 9.12 6.70 3.57
C VAL A 121 9.05 6.72 5.09
N SER A 122 8.69 7.88 5.64
CA SER A 122 8.44 8.02 7.08
C SER A 122 7.03 7.51 7.43
N ALA A 123 6.86 6.19 7.51
CA ALA A 123 5.55 5.56 7.73
C ALA A 123 5.32 5.00 9.14
N ALA A 124 6.29 5.03 10.06
CA ALA A 124 6.13 4.46 11.40
C ALA A 124 6.19 5.51 12.53
N LEU A 125 5.66 5.14 13.70
CA LEU A 125 5.95 5.85 14.95
C LEU A 125 7.44 5.66 15.30
N GLY A 126 8.29 6.55 14.78
CA GLY A 126 9.71 6.61 15.13
C GLY A 126 10.66 5.78 14.25
N GLY A 127 10.21 5.25 13.11
CA GLY A 127 11.05 4.47 12.19
C GLY A 127 10.81 4.78 10.70
N GLN A 128 11.81 4.48 9.87
CA GLN A 128 11.70 4.47 8.42
C GLN A 128 11.00 3.19 7.95
N ALA A 129 10.19 3.30 6.91
CA ALA A 129 9.58 2.18 6.22
C ALA A 129 10.00 2.20 4.76
N CYS A 130 10.13 1.04 4.13
CA CYS A 130 10.43 0.89 2.72
C CYS A 130 9.18 0.40 1.98
N ALA A 131 8.75 1.15 0.97
CA ALA A 131 7.70 0.72 0.05
C ALA A 131 8.33 0.07 -1.19
N ARG A 132 7.92 -1.15 -1.52
CA ARG A 132 8.48 -1.92 -2.65
C ARG A 132 7.50 -2.96 -3.20
N ASP A 133 7.99 -3.74 -4.16
CA ASP A 133 7.26 -4.86 -4.78
C ASP A 133 5.92 -4.44 -5.41
N ALA A 134 5.87 -3.22 -5.96
CA ALA A 134 4.69 -2.69 -6.59
C ALA A 134 4.29 -3.54 -7.80
N ARG A 135 3.11 -4.16 -7.74
CA ARG A 135 2.57 -5.03 -8.78
C ARG A 135 1.07 -4.85 -8.95
N ALA A 136 0.58 -5.05 -10.18
CA ALA A 136 -0.85 -5.20 -10.40
C ALA A 136 -1.33 -6.50 -9.75
N VAL A 137 -2.55 -6.49 -9.22
CA VAL A 137 -3.23 -7.69 -8.70
C VAL A 137 -4.60 -7.79 -9.36
N ASP A 138 -4.90 -8.97 -9.86
CA ASP A 138 -6.17 -9.23 -10.53
C ASP A 138 -7.24 -9.54 -9.48
N PHE A 139 -8.33 -8.78 -9.53
CA PHE A 139 -9.54 -9.00 -8.74
C PHE A 139 -10.57 -9.81 -9.57
N GLU A 140 -10.13 -10.50 -10.63
CA GLU A 140 -11.00 -11.31 -11.47
C GLU A 140 -11.36 -12.61 -10.75
N ASP A 141 -12.53 -12.62 -10.10
CA ASP A 141 -13.26 -13.86 -9.85
C ASP A 141 -14.11 -14.18 -11.08
N LEU A 142 -13.75 -15.27 -11.77
CA LEU A 142 -14.58 -16.02 -12.72
C LEU A 142 -15.53 -15.16 -13.57
N ALA A 143 -15.14 -14.92 -14.83
CA ALA A 143 -16.10 -14.57 -15.87
C ALA A 143 -17.35 -15.49 -15.76
N PRO A 144 -18.57 -14.94 -15.72
CA PRO A 144 -19.76 -15.78 -15.71
C PRO A 144 -19.80 -16.53 -17.05
N ALA A 145 -19.66 -17.85 -16.98
CA ALA A 145 -20.01 -18.78 -18.05
C ALA A 145 -21.53 -18.92 -18.15
#